data_AF-A0A2G6HH11-F1
#
_entry.id   AF-A0A2G6HH11-F1
#
_cell.length_a   1.000
_cell.length_b   1.000
_cell.length_c   1.000
_cell.angle_alpha   90.00
_cell.angle_beta   90.00
_cell.angle_gamma   90.00
#
_symmetry.space_group_name_H-M   'P 1'
#
loop_
_entity.id
_entity.type
_entity.pdbx_description
1 polymer ?
#
loop_
_entity_poly.entity_id
_entity_poly.type
_entity_poly.pdbx_seq_one_letter_code
_entity_poly.pdbx_strand_id
1 'polypeptide(L)'
;MTEQQSEAPARKTPAAGSLVRSGLVWFGGRGRTTTPEIEPLIRALRANHPKADIGLIEKAYATAELQHRGQVRKSGEPYITHPVAVATILAEIGMTTPTLVAALLHDTVEDTPYTVEDLTRDFGEETAQIVDGVTKLDKVRYGSSAQSETLRKMIVAMSKDIRVLLIKLSDRLHNARTWRFVPQEAAARKARETLEIYAPLAHRLGMNTIKWELEDLSFKTLYSDIYEEIERLVSERTPQRETYLRDVIAQIEEDLRHSKVKGTVGGRPKNYYSIYQKMIVRGKAFDEIFDLVAVRVLVESVKDCYAVLGALHG
;
A
#
# COMPACT_ATOMS: atom_id res chain seq x y z
N MET A 1 44.81 -47.80 -57.56
CA MET A 1 45.09 -49.21 -57.86
C MET A 1 45.22 -49.88 -56.52
N THR A 2 44.18 -50.47 -55.92
CA THR A 2 43.34 -51.62 -56.33
C THR A 2 41.96 -51.43 -55.66
N GLU A 3 40.81 -51.41 -56.36
CA GLU A 3 39.95 -52.58 -56.71
C GLU A 3 39.79 -53.60 -55.58
N GLN A 4 38.62 -54.13 -55.21
CA GLN A 4 37.21 -53.97 -55.55
C GLN A 4 36.41 -54.80 -54.51
N GLN A 5 35.08 -54.72 -54.56
CA GLN A 5 34.08 -55.19 -53.61
C GLN A 5 33.81 -56.71 -53.60
N SER A 6 33.22 -57.22 -52.52
CA SER A 6 32.28 -58.37 -52.39
C SER A 6 32.15 -58.67 -50.89
N GLU A 7 31.05 -59.01 -50.22
CA GLU A 7 29.65 -59.32 -50.49
C GLU A 7 28.94 -59.29 -49.12
N ALA A 8 27.65 -58.96 -49.08
CA ALA A 8 26.74 -59.30 -47.97
C ALA A 8 25.71 -60.31 -48.55
N PRO A 9 25.06 -61.22 -47.78
CA PRO A 9 24.04 -60.79 -46.81
C PRO A 9 23.65 -61.77 -45.66
N ALA A 10 22.72 -61.28 -44.83
CA ALA A 10 21.57 -62.00 -44.26
C ALA A 10 21.58 -62.45 -42.78
N ARG A 11 20.79 -61.68 -42.01
CA ARG A 11 19.68 -62.09 -41.13
C ARG A 11 19.98 -62.92 -39.87
N LYS A 12 19.85 -62.26 -38.73
CA LYS A 12 18.91 -62.64 -37.64
C LYS A 12 18.31 -61.39 -36.99
N THR A 13 16.98 -61.32 -36.98
CA THR A 13 16.12 -60.51 -36.09
C THR A 13 14.89 -61.39 -35.83
N PRO A 14 14.02 -61.16 -34.82
CA PRO A 14 14.02 -60.13 -33.77
C PRO A 14 13.57 -60.66 -32.38
N ALA A 15 13.66 -59.83 -31.34
CA ALA A 15 12.72 -59.83 -30.20
C ALA A 15 12.73 -58.42 -29.61
N ALA A 16 11.74 -57.59 -30.00
CA ALA A 16 10.61 -57.22 -29.15
C ALA A 16 11.06 -56.34 -27.97
N GLY A 17 10.95 -55.00 -28.00
CA GLY A 17 9.92 -54.18 -28.62
C GLY A 17 8.90 -53.78 -27.55
N SER A 18 8.98 -52.54 -27.06
CA SER A 18 7.80 -51.82 -26.60
C SER A 18 8.04 -50.33 -26.81
N LEU A 19 7.39 -49.86 -27.87
CA LEU A 19 7.23 -48.47 -28.26
C LEU A 19 6.40 -47.77 -27.17
N VAL A 20 6.99 -46.79 -26.49
CA VAL A 20 6.18 -45.84 -25.71
C VAL A 20 5.48 -44.95 -26.72
N ARG A 21 4.20 -45.26 -26.92
CA ARG A 21 3.26 -44.49 -27.72
C ARG A 21 3.16 -43.06 -27.18
N SER A 22 3.21 -42.13 -28.12
CA SER A 22 2.51 -40.85 -28.14
C SER A 22 1.42 -40.73 -27.08
N GLY A 23 1.71 -39.94 -26.05
CA GLY A 23 0.75 -39.39 -25.11
C GLY A 23 1.01 -37.90 -25.03
N LEU A 24 0.48 -37.15 -25.99
CA LEU A 24 0.45 -35.71 -26.00
C LEU A 24 -0.51 -35.28 -24.88
N VAL A 25 0.00 -35.20 -23.66
CA VAL A 25 -0.77 -34.69 -22.52
C VAL A 25 -0.68 -33.17 -22.59
N TRP A 26 -1.58 -32.61 -23.40
CA TRP A 26 -1.96 -31.21 -23.31
C TRP A 26 -2.67 -31.01 -21.96
N PHE A 27 -1.89 -30.79 -20.90
CA PHE A 27 -2.41 -30.09 -19.74
C PHE A 27 -2.52 -28.62 -20.13
N GLY A 28 -3.65 -28.30 -20.76
CA GLY A 28 -4.17 -26.94 -20.90
C GLY A 28 -4.53 -26.37 -19.53
N GLY A 29 -3.54 -26.14 -18.69
CA GLY A 29 -3.61 -25.07 -17.70
C GLY A 29 -3.26 -23.80 -18.45
N ARG A 30 -4.26 -23.04 -18.91
CA ARG A 30 -4.06 -21.60 -19.09
C ARG A 30 -3.66 -21.08 -17.72
N GLY A 31 -2.36 -21.02 -17.43
CA GLY A 31 -1.88 -20.11 -16.41
C GLY A 31 -2.42 -18.76 -16.84
N ARG A 32 -3.35 -18.19 -16.06
CA ARG A 32 -3.71 -16.78 -16.21
C ARG A 32 -2.40 -16.04 -16.05
N THR A 33 -1.83 -15.59 -17.15
CA THR A 33 -0.76 -14.60 -17.15
C THR A 33 -1.41 -13.34 -16.62
N THR A 34 -1.32 -13.14 -15.31
CA THR A 34 -1.65 -11.88 -14.68
C THR A 34 -0.76 -10.81 -15.30
N THR A 35 -1.33 -9.66 -15.65
CA THR A 35 -0.55 -8.54 -16.19
C THR A 35 0.50 -8.16 -15.14
N PRO A 36 1.80 -8.05 -15.49
CA PRO A 36 2.88 -7.80 -14.53
C PRO A 36 2.63 -6.59 -13.61
N GLU A 37 1.93 -5.59 -14.11
CA GLU A 37 1.57 -4.35 -13.45
C GLU A 37 0.64 -4.55 -12.25
N ILE A 38 -0.29 -5.53 -12.31
CA ILE A 38 -1.25 -5.80 -11.23
C ILE A 38 -0.81 -6.97 -10.33
N GLU A 39 0.33 -7.59 -10.59
CA GLU A 39 0.83 -8.69 -9.77
C GLU A 39 1.00 -8.31 -8.29
N PRO A 40 1.53 -7.12 -7.93
CA PRO A 40 1.61 -6.69 -6.53
C PRO A 40 0.23 -6.60 -5.87
N LEU A 41 -0.75 -6.05 -6.59
CA LEU A 41 -2.15 -5.94 -6.16
C LEU A 41 -2.75 -7.33 -5.90
N ILE A 42 -2.60 -8.26 -6.85
CA ILE A 42 -3.13 -9.62 -6.72
C ILE A 42 -2.47 -10.37 -5.57
N ARG A 43 -1.17 -10.18 -5.37
CA ARG A 43 -0.44 -10.78 -4.25
C ARG A 43 -0.97 -10.27 -2.90
N ALA A 44 -1.11 -8.95 -2.75
CA ALA A 44 -1.65 -8.35 -1.55
C ALA A 44 -3.09 -8.81 -1.28
N LEU A 45 -3.93 -8.89 -2.33
CA LEU A 45 -5.28 -9.41 -2.22
C LEU A 45 -5.29 -10.87 -1.77
N ARG A 46 -4.49 -11.75 -2.38
CA ARG A 46 -4.45 -13.18 -2.01
C ARG A 46 -3.95 -13.41 -0.58
N ALA A 47 -3.06 -12.54 -0.09
CA ALA A 47 -2.57 -12.61 1.30
C ALA A 47 -3.69 -12.37 2.32
N ASN A 48 -4.60 -11.43 2.03
CA ASN A 48 -5.71 -11.07 2.92
C ASN A 48 -7.01 -11.83 2.63
N HIS A 49 -7.25 -12.18 1.37
CA HIS A 49 -8.46 -12.84 0.85
C HIS A 49 -8.11 -13.96 -0.13
N PRO A 50 -7.67 -15.14 0.34
CA PRO A 50 -7.21 -16.23 -0.53
C PRO A 50 -8.24 -16.76 -1.54
N LYS A 51 -9.53 -16.55 -1.26
CA LYS A 51 -10.67 -17.01 -2.08
C LYS A 51 -11.26 -15.93 -2.99
N ALA A 52 -10.68 -14.72 -3.01
CA ALA A 52 -11.19 -13.62 -3.81
C ALA A 52 -11.12 -13.95 -5.31
N ASP A 53 -12.19 -13.62 -6.04
CA ASP A 53 -12.18 -13.71 -7.50
C ASP A 53 -11.35 -12.55 -8.08
N ILE A 54 -10.33 -12.93 -8.84
CA ILE A 54 -9.38 -12.00 -9.50
C ILE A 54 -9.93 -11.55 -10.86
N GLY A 55 -10.91 -12.26 -11.44
CA GLY A 55 -11.44 -11.94 -12.76
C GLY A 55 -12.06 -10.55 -12.84
N LEU A 56 -12.75 -10.10 -11.78
CA LEU A 56 -13.28 -8.75 -11.71
C LEU A 56 -12.18 -7.68 -11.67
N ILE A 57 -11.05 -7.96 -11.04
CA ILE A 57 -9.91 -7.03 -10.94
C ILE A 57 -9.17 -6.96 -12.27
N GLU A 58 -8.93 -8.09 -12.92
CA GLU A 58 -8.35 -8.13 -14.28
C GLU A 58 -9.24 -7.33 -15.26
N LYS A 59 -10.56 -7.52 -15.19
CA LYS A 59 -11.52 -6.74 -16.00
C LYS A 59 -11.45 -5.25 -15.69
N ALA A 60 -11.44 -4.88 -14.41
CA ALA A 60 -11.37 -3.48 -13.98
C ALA A 60 -10.07 -2.80 -14.44
N TYR A 61 -8.94 -3.50 -14.32
CA TYR A 61 -7.65 -3.03 -14.82
C TYR A 61 -7.69 -2.80 -16.33
N ALA A 62 -8.19 -3.76 -17.11
CA ALA A 62 -8.28 -3.61 -18.56
C ALA A 62 -9.18 -2.44 -18.97
N THR A 63 -10.30 -2.22 -18.26
CA THR A 63 -11.15 -1.05 -18.47
C THR A 63 -10.41 0.24 -18.13
N ALA A 64 -9.77 0.34 -16.97
CA ALA A 64 -9.02 1.53 -16.58
C ALA A 64 -7.86 1.84 -17.54
N GLU A 65 -7.12 0.82 -17.96
CA GLU A 65 -6.02 0.96 -18.93
C GLU A 65 -6.52 1.48 -20.27
N LEU A 66 -7.66 0.96 -20.75
CA LEU A 66 -8.28 1.40 -21.99
C LEU A 66 -8.73 2.86 -21.90
N GLN A 67 -9.42 3.24 -20.81
CA GLN A 67 -9.96 4.58 -20.64
C GLN A 67 -8.86 5.64 -20.46
N HIS A 68 -7.77 5.29 -19.79
CA HIS A 68 -6.62 6.17 -19.60
C HIS A 68 -5.53 6.00 -20.69
N ARG A 69 -5.82 5.30 -21.79
CA ARG A 69 -4.84 5.09 -22.86
C ARG A 69 -4.41 6.42 -23.47
N GLY A 70 -3.08 6.63 -23.53
CA GLY A 70 -2.49 7.88 -24.03
C GLY A 70 -2.40 9.00 -23.00
N GLN A 71 -2.94 8.80 -21.79
CA GLN A 71 -2.76 9.73 -20.68
C GLN A 71 -1.45 9.45 -19.94
N VAL A 72 -0.72 10.52 -19.63
CA VAL A 72 0.54 10.47 -18.89
C VAL A 72 0.46 11.30 -17.62
N ARG A 73 1.07 10.80 -16.54
CA ARG A 73 1.22 11.56 -15.31
C ARG A 73 2.25 12.67 -15.48
N LYS A 74 2.27 13.61 -14.53
CA LYS A 74 3.32 14.64 -14.44
C LYS A 74 4.73 14.06 -14.25
N SER A 75 4.84 12.81 -13.77
CA SER A 75 6.10 12.06 -13.70
C SER A 75 6.59 11.54 -15.06
N GLY A 76 5.74 11.55 -16.09
CA GLY A 76 6.00 10.94 -17.39
C GLY A 76 5.55 9.48 -17.52
N GLU A 77 5.10 8.85 -16.42
CA GLU A 77 4.62 7.47 -16.42
C GLU A 77 3.17 7.37 -16.98
N PRO A 78 2.78 6.20 -17.51
CA PRO A 78 1.38 5.94 -17.90
C PRO A 78 0.42 6.19 -16.73
N TYR A 79 -0.73 6.81 -16.99
CA TYR A 79 -1.67 7.17 -15.92
C TYR A 79 -2.15 5.95 -15.10
N ILE A 80 -2.28 4.79 -15.73
CA ILE A 80 -2.73 3.53 -15.12
C ILE A 80 -1.91 3.10 -13.89
N THR A 81 -0.66 3.55 -13.77
CA THR A 81 0.18 3.26 -12.60
C THR A 81 -0.44 3.80 -11.31
N HIS A 82 -1.18 4.92 -11.38
CA HIS A 82 -1.81 5.52 -10.21
C HIS A 82 -3.00 4.72 -9.67
N PRO A 83 -4.05 4.41 -10.45
CA PRO A 83 -5.13 3.57 -9.96
C PRO A 83 -4.65 2.21 -9.44
N VAL A 84 -3.66 1.60 -10.10
CA VAL A 84 -3.06 0.34 -9.64
C VAL A 84 -2.38 0.50 -8.28
N ALA A 85 -1.60 1.57 -8.07
CA ALA A 85 -0.95 1.82 -6.79
C ALA A 85 -1.96 2.11 -5.68
N VAL A 86 -3.04 2.87 -5.96
CA VAL A 86 -4.12 3.13 -5.00
C VAL A 86 -4.83 1.84 -4.61
N ALA A 87 -5.18 1.00 -5.58
CA ALA A 87 -5.75 -0.32 -5.32
C ALA A 87 -4.79 -1.21 -4.51
N THR A 88 -3.49 -1.15 -4.79
CA THR A 88 -2.48 -1.94 -4.06
C THR A 88 -2.43 -1.55 -2.58
N ILE A 89 -2.42 -0.25 -2.27
CA ILE A 89 -2.46 0.25 -0.88
C ILE A 89 -3.70 -0.28 -0.15
N LEU A 90 -4.87 -0.28 -0.81
CA LEU A 90 -6.10 -0.78 -0.21
C LEU A 90 -6.08 -2.30 -0.02
N ALA A 91 -5.47 -3.04 -0.95
CA ALA A 91 -5.32 -4.48 -0.84
C ALA A 91 -4.39 -4.89 0.31
N GLU A 92 -3.34 -4.12 0.57
CA GLU A 92 -2.43 -4.32 1.71
C GLU A 92 -3.15 -4.16 3.06
N ILE A 93 -4.13 -3.26 3.13
CA ILE A 93 -4.95 -3.02 4.34
C ILE A 93 -6.11 -4.04 4.44
N GLY A 94 -6.22 -4.96 3.48
CA GLY A 94 -7.18 -6.05 3.51
C GLY A 94 -8.56 -5.68 2.97
N MET A 95 -8.66 -4.70 2.08
CA MET A 95 -9.94 -4.37 1.43
C MET A 95 -10.41 -5.46 0.45
N THR A 96 -11.72 -5.52 0.26
CA THR A 96 -12.40 -6.54 -0.58
C THR A 96 -12.45 -6.14 -2.05
N THR A 97 -12.71 -7.12 -2.93
CA THR A 97 -12.76 -6.95 -4.39
C THR A 97 -13.58 -5.74 -4.87
N PRO A 98 -14.81 -5.47 -4.41
CA PRO A 98 -15.58 -4.29 -4.88
C PRO A 98 -14.86 -2.97 -4.62
N THR A 99 -14.19 -2.85 -3.47
CA THR A 99 -13.40 -1.66 -3.10
C THR A 99 -12.17 -1.50 -4.00
N LEU A 100 -11.50 -2.61 -4.31
CA LEU A 100 -10.32 -2.60 -5.18
C LEU A 100 -10.68 -2.28 -6.63
N VAL A 101 -11.80 -2.81 -7.11
CA VAL A 101 -12.37 -2.47 -8.43
C VAL A 101 -12.72 -0.98 -8.47
N ALA A 102 -13.43 -0.47 -7.45
CA ALA A 102 -13.74 0.95 -7.36
C ALA A 102 -12.47 1.82 -7.32
N ALA A 103 -11.41 1.38 -6.64
CA ALA A 103 -10.13 2.08 -6.62
C ALA A 103 -9.41 2.10 -7.98
N LEU A 104 -9.49 1.01 -8.76
CA LEU A 104 -8.96 0.99 -10.12
C LEU A 104 -9.73 1.92 -11.07
N LEU A 105 -11.01 2.14 -10.81
CA LEU A 105 -11.91 2.91 -11.66
C LEU A 105 -12.18 4.34 -11.15
N HIS A 106 -11.63 4.75 -10.01
CA HIS A 106 -12.06 5.95 -9.31
C HIS A 106 -11.96 7.24 -10.13
N ASP A 107 -10.92 7.36 -10.96
CA ASP A 107 -10.70 8.52 -11.85
C ASP A 107 -11.31 8.34 -13.25
N THR A 108 -11.82 7.15 -13.58
CA THR A 108 -12.33 6.88 -14.94
C THR A 108 -13.57 7.71 -15.25
N VAL A 109 -14.46 7.91 -14.27
CA VAL A 109 -15.69 8.69 -14.45
C VAL A 109 -15.43 10.21 -14.49
N GLU A 110 -14.31 10.67 -13.92
CA GLU A 110 -13.96 12.09 -13.90
C GLU A 110 -13.18 12.51 -15.14
N ASP A 111 -12.19 11.71 -15.54
CA ASP A 111 -11.21 12.09 -16.57
C ASP A 111 -11.50 11.51 -17.95
N THR A 112 -12.52 10.67 -18.10
CA THR A 112 -12.81 9.93 -19.35
C THR A 112 -14.31 9.94 -19.70
N PRO A 113 -14.70 9.56 -20.93
CA PRO A 113 -16.11 9.49 -21.34
C PRO A 113 -16.93 8.40 -20.63
N TYR A 114 -16.31 7.58 -19.77
CA TYR A 114 -16.96 6.46 -19.10
C TYR A 114 -17.99 6.96 -18.07
N THR A 115 -19.24 6.52 -18.16
CA THR A 115 -20.31 7.01 -17.28
C THR A 115 -20.58 6.11 -16.07
N VAL A 116 -21.30 6.63 -15.08
CA VAL A 116 -21.73 5.85 -13.91
C VAL A 116 -22.65 4.70 -14.35
N GLU A 117 -23.50 4.91 -15.37
CA GLU A 117 -24.38 3.88 -15.92
C GLU A 117 -23.61 2.74 -16.58
N ASP A 118 -22.54 3.06 -17.33
CA ASP A 118 -21.63 2.06 -17.89
C ASP A 118 -20.96 1.24 -16.78
N LEU A 119 -20.50 1.92 -15.73
CA LEU A 119 -19.87 1.29 -14.59
C LEU A 119 -20.83 0.39 -13.81
N THR A 120 -22.07 0.82 -13.58
CA THR A 120 -23.14 0.00 -12.97
C THR A 120 -23.42 -1.24 -13.81
N ARG A 121 -23.49 -1.11 -15.14
CA ARG A 121 -23.71 -2.24 -16.06
C ARG A 121 -22.56 -3.24 -16.00
N ASP A 122 -21.31 -2.76 -15.96
CA ASP A 122 -20.13 -3.58 -16.13
C ASP A 122 -19.62 -4.21 -14.82
N PHE A 123 -19.81 -3.55 -13.67
CA PHE A 123 -19.26 -3.92 -12.36
C PHE A 123 -20.28 -3.92 -11.21
N GLY A 124 -21.54 -3.59 -11.50
CA GLY A 124 -22.64 -3.59 -10.53
C GLY A 124 -22.80 -2.29 -9.75
N GLU A 125 -23.98 -2.16 -9.16
CA GLU A 125 -24.44 -0.95 -8.44
C GLU A 125 -23.56 -0.61 -7.24
N GLU A 126 -23.06 -1.60 -6.51
CA GLU A 126 -22.21 -1.37 -5.32
C GLU A 126 -20.93 -0.62 -5.69
N THR A 127 -20.22 -1.08 -6.72
CA THR A 127 -18.99 -0.43 -7.21
C THR A 127 -19.28 0.99 -7.69
N ALA A 128 -20.40 1.18 -8.39
CA ALA A 128 -20.81 2.47 -8.93
C ALA A 128 -21.10 3.50 -7.84
N GLN A 129 -21.79 3.11 -6.78
CA GLN A 129 -22.05 3.99 -5.64
C GLN A 129 -20.75 4.44 -4.96
N ILE A 130 -19.75 3.56 -4.86
CA ILE A 130 -18.44 3.92 -4.30
C ILE A 130 -17.72 4.94 -5.20
N VAL A 131 -17.63 4.68 -6.51
CA VAL A 131 -16.93 5.55 -7.46
C VAL A 131 -17.62 6.91 -7.59
N ASP A 132 -18.95 6.94 -7.66
CA ASP A 132 -19.74 8.17 -7.65
C ASP A 132 -19.52 8.96 -6.36
N GLY A 133 -19.45 8.27 -5.22
CA GLY A 133 -19.11 8.88 -3.93
C GLY A 133 -17.73 9.55 -3.92
N VAL A 134 -16.72 8.90 -4.52
CA VAL A 134 -15.35 9.46 -4.62
C VAL A 134 -15.34 10.69 -5.54
N THR A 135 -15.91 10.57 -6.74
CA THR A 135 -15.97 11.66 -7.74
C THR A 135 -16.69 12.89 -7.20
N LYS A 136 -17.78 12.69 -6.44
CA LYS A 136 -18.53 13.80 -5.81
C LYS A 136 -17.72 14.50 -4.72
N LEU A 137 -16.82 13.82 -4.02
CA LEU A 137 -15.96 14.47 -3.02
C LEU A 137 -14.92 15.38 -3.66
N ASP A 138 -14.43 15.07 -4.86
CA ASP A 138 -13.43 15.87 -5.55
C ASP A 138 -13.98 17.20 -6.08
N LYS A 139 -15.21 17.19 -6.61
CA LYS A 139 -15.85 18.37 -7.20
C LYS A 139 -16.18 19.49 -6.19
N VAL A 140 -16.14 19.24 -4.88
CA VAL A 140 -16.61 20.20 -3.87
C VAL A 140 -15.49 21.07 -3.28
N ARG A 141 -14.26 20.94 -3.78
CA ARG A 141 -13.10 21.71 -3.31
C ARG A 141 -13.02 23.10 -3.94
N TYR A 142 -13.93 24.01 -3.56
CA TYR A 142 -13.82 25.44 -3.93
C TYR A 142 -14.02 26.34 -2.71
N GLY A 143 -12.94 27.06 -2.31
CA GLY A 143 -13.01 28.24 -1.43
C GLY A 143 -12.01 28.24 -0.25
N SER A 144 -11.51 29.42 0.12
CA SER A 144 -10.61 29.65 1.27
C SER A 144 -11.30 29.48 2.64
N SER A 145 -12.63 29.37 2.68
CA SER A 145 -13.46 29.02 3.85
C SER A 145 -13.86 27.53 3.88
N ALA A 146 -13.33 26.70 2.98
CA ALA A 146 -13.86 25.36 2.70
C ALA A 146 -13.41 24.25 3.68
N GLN A 147 -12.60 24.51 4.72
CA GLN A 147 -12.16 23.46 5.65
C GLN A 147 -13.35 22.82 6.38
N SER A 148 -14.24 23.63 6.94
CA SER A 148 -15.45 23.17 7.65
C SER A 148 -16.46 22.50 6.72
N GLU A 149 -16.58 22.99 5.48
CA GLU A 149 -17.46 22.38 4.48
C GLU A 149 -16.92 21.05 3.95
N THR A 150 -15.61 20.99 3.65
CA THR A 150 -14.92 19.79 3.17
C THR A 150 -14.97 18.71 4.23
N LEU A 151 -14.75 19.06 5.50
CA LEU A 151 -14.93 18.15 6.63
C LEU A 151 -16.39 17.69 6.77
N ARG A 152 -17.38 18.61 6.72
CA ARG A 152 -18.81 18.26 6.82
C ARG A 152 -19.25 17.34 5.68
N LYS A 153 -18.79 17.58 4.45
CA LYS A 153 -19.15 16.77 3.28
C LYS A 153 -18.42 15.43 3.24
N MET A 154 -17.16 15.36 3.72
CA MET A 154 -16.52 14.08 3.99
C MET A 154 -17.30 13.27 5.02
N ILE A 155 -17.79 13.89 6.11
CA ILE A 155 -18.64 13.21 7.09
C ILE A 155 -19.94 12.67 6.44
N VAL A 156 -20.57 13.42 5.54
CA VAL A 156 -21.77 12.98 4.80
C VAL A 156 -21.47 11.87 3.79
N ALA A 157 -20.30 11.88 3.13
CA ALA A 157 -19.90 10.79 2.24
C ALA A 157 -19.57 9.53 3.04
N MET A 158 -18.84 9.67 4.17
CA MET A 158 -18.56 8.59 5.11
C MET A 158 -19.83 7.98 5.70
N SER A 159 -20.90 8.79 5.91
CA SER A 159 -22.14 8.27 6.50
C SER A 159 -22.89 7.31 5.58
N LYS A 160 -22.62 7.34 4.27
CA LYS A 160 -23.18 6.38 3.31
C LYS A 160 -22.29 5.17 3.12
N ASP A 161 -20.98 5.39 2.91
CA ASP A 161 -20.02 4.31 2.75
C ASP A 161 -18.60 4.77 3.13
N ILE A 162 -18.02 4.12 4.15
CA ILE A 162 -16.67 4.43 4.62
C ILE A 162 -15.58 4.12 3.58
N ARG A 163 -15.85 3.19 2.64
CA ARG A 163 -14.90 2.79 1.59
C ARG A 163 -14.52 3.95 0.68
N VAL A 164 -15.44 4.90 0.46
CA VAL A 164 -15.20 6.13 -0.29
C VAL A 164 -14.04 6.93 0.33
N LEU A 165 -14.02 7.07 1.66
CA LEU A 165 -12.95 7.78 2.35
C LEU A 165 -11.63 7.00 2.30
N LEU A 166 -11.68 5.66 2.39
CA LEU A 166 -10.48 4.82 2.30
C LEU A 166 -9.80 4.96 0.93
N ILE A 167 -10.59 4.95 -0.15
CA ILE A 167 -10.08 5.21 -1.50
C ILE A 167 -9.48 6.61 -1.54
N LYS A 168 -10.15 7.62 -0.99
CA LYS A 168 -9.64 8.99 -1.02
C LYS A 168 -8.35 9.20 -0.23
N LEU A 169 -8.21 8.54 0.91
CA LEU A 169 -6.98 8.56 1.69
C LEU A 169 -5.82 7.89 0.94
N SER A 170 -6.11 6.78 0.27
CA SER A 170 -5.12 6.02 -0.51
C SER A 170 -4.69 6.78 -1.78
N ASP A 171 -5.65 7.42 -2.47
CA ASP A 171 -5.39 8.39 -3.54
C ASP A 171 -4.47 9.52 -3.03
N ARG A 172 -4.85 10.17 -1.92
CA ARG A 172 -4.06 11.26 -1.34
C ARG A 172 -2.64 10.82 -0.97
N LEU A 173 -2.49 9.60 -0.44
CA LEU A 173 -1.19 9.03 -0.10
C LEU A 173 -0.32 8.82 -1.35
N HIS A 174 -0.86 8.20 -2.39
CA HIS A 174 -0.11 8.01 -3.63
C HIS A 174 0.25 9.35 -4.30
N ASN A 175 -0.66 10.31 -4.28
CA ASN A 175 -0.40 11.67 -4.76
C ASN A 175 0.69 12.37 -3.92
N ALA A 176 0.74 12.14 -2.60
CA ALA A 176 1.78 12.67 -1.72
C ALA A 176 3.17 12.10 -2.05
N ARG A 177 3.26 10.80 -2.35
CA ARG A 177 4.51 10.14 -2.79
C ARG A 177 5.09 10.73 -4.08
N THR A 178 4.26 11.38 -4.89
CA THR A 178 4.63 11.93 -6.21
C THR A 178 4.68 13.46 -6.27
N TRP A 179 4.56 14.17 -5.14
CA TRP A 179 4.61 15.64 -5.11
C TRP A 179 5.91 16.25 -5.65
N ARG A 180 7.02 15.52 -5.68
CA ARG A 180 8.28 15.96 -6.29
C ARG A 180 8.17 16.36 -7.76
N PHE A 181 7.15 15.88 -8.48
CA PHE A 181 6.90 16.19 -9.89
C PHE A 181 5.86 17.31 -10.09
N VAL A 182 5.42 17.96 -9.01
CA VAL A 182 4.39 18.99 -9.01
C VAL A 182 5.02 20.33 -8.60
N PRO A 183 4.57 21.48 -9.15
CA PRO A 183 5.05 22.78 -8.71
C PRO A 183 4.93 22.96 -7.19
N GLN A 184 5.96 23.55 -6.58
CA GLN A 184 6.11 23.66 -5.13
C GLN A 184 4.90 24.31 -4.45
N GLU A 185 4.34 25.36 -5.04
CA GLU A 185 3.15 26.04 -4.49
C GLU A 185 1.93 25.11 -4.42
N ALA A 186 1.69 24.35 -5.50
CA ALA A 186 0.59 23.39 -5.55
C ALA A 186 0.81 22.21 -4.59
N ALA A 187 2.06 21.74 -4.48
CA ALA A 187 2.45 20.70 -3.52
C ALA A 187 2.26 21.18 -2.08
N ALA A 188 2.72 22.39 -1.74
CA ALA A 188 2.57 22.99 -0.41
C ALA A 188 1.09 23.16 -0.03
N ARG A 189 0.23 23.60 -0.95
CA ARG A 189 -1.22 23.67 -0.69
C ARG A 189 -1.81 22.30 -0.38
N LYS A 190 -1.47 21.27 -1.17
CA LYS A 190 -1.93 19.89 -0.93
C LYS A 190 -1.38 19.31 0.37
N ALA A 191 -0.14 19.62 0.73
CA ALA A 191 0.49 19.18 1.98
C ALA A 191 -0.18 19.80 3.22
N ARG A 192 -0.49 21.10 3.20
CA ARG A 192 -1.25 21.75 4.30
C ARG A 192 -2.61 21.10 4.50
N GLU A 193 -3.36 20.93 3.41
CA GLU A 193 -4.65 20.26 3.45
C GLU A 193 -4.54 18.82 3.99
N THR A 194 -3.46 18.13 3.63
CA THR A 194 -3.21 16.76 4.10
C THR A 194 -2.99 16.71 5.61
N LEU A 195 -2.22 17.64 6.17
CA LEU A 195 -2.00 17.73 7.62
C LEU A 195 -3.25 18.17 8.40
N GLU A 196 -4.02 19.12 7.86
CA GLU A 196 -5.17 19.69 8.54
C GLU A 196 -6.41 18.78 8.50
N ILE A 197 -6.57 18.02 7.41
CA ILE A 197 -7.81 17.28 7.14
C ILE A 197 -7.54 15.77 7.07
N TYR A 198 -6.67 15.32 6.16
CA TYR A 198 -6.52 13.89 5.85
C TYR A 198 -5.81 13.09 6.95
N ALA A 199 -4.74 13.61 7.54
CA ALA A 199 -4.02 12.95 8.63
C ALA A 199 -4.89 12.77 9.90
N PRO A 200 -5.65 13.78 10.37
CA PRO A 200 -6.62 13.60 11.45
C PRO A 200 -7.72 12.58 11.12
N LEU A 201 -8.18 12.52 9.87
CA LEU A 201 -9.16 11.52 9.45
C LEU A 201 -8.58 10.10 9.47
N ALA A 202 -7.38 9.89 8.93
CA ALA A 202 -6.68 8.62 9.01
C ALA A 202 -6.49 8.16 10.47
N HIS A 203 -6.16 9.10 11.37
CA HIS A 203 -6.07 8.83 12.81
C HIS A 203 -7.39 8.33 13.40
N ARG A 204 -8.52 8.99 13.07
CA ARG A 204 -9.85 8.60 13.57
C ARG A 204 -10.28 7.21 13.08
N LEU A 205 -9.79 6.78 11.92
CA LEU A 205 -10.04 5.45 11.38
C LEU A 205 -9.04 4.38 11.87
N GLY A 206 -8.12 4.75 12.77
CA GLY A 206 -7.08 3.84 13.26
C GLY A 206 -5.99 3.51 12.22
N MET A 207 -5.96 4.21 11.08
CA MET A 207 -5.02 3.98 9.98
C MET A 207 -3.68 4.69 10.24
N ASN A 208 -2.99 4.25 11.30
CA ASN A 208 -1.78 4.91 11.77
C ASN A 208 -0.62 4.89 10.76
N THR A 209 -0.50 3.82 9.96
CA THR A 209 0.54 3.72 8.92
C THR A 209 0.36 4.79 7.85
N ILE A 210 -0.85 4.91 7.28
CA ILE A 210 -1.18 5.97 6.31
C ILE A 210 -1.00 7.35 6.94
N LYS A 211 -1.51 7.54 8.17
CA LYS A 211 -1.39 8.81 8.89
C LYS A 211 0.07 9.26 8.95
N TRP A 212 0.97 8.40 9.43
CA TRP A 212 2.37 8.79 9.60
C TRP A 212 3.04 9.10 8.28
N GLU A 213 2.75 8.34 7.25
CA GLU A 213 3.33 8.58 5.93
C GLU A 213 2.82 9.88 5.30
N LEU A 214 1.52 10.16 5.41
CA LEU A 214 0.93 11.45 4.99
C LEU A 214 1.54 12.63 5.77
N GLU A 215 1.73 12.47 7.08
CA GLU A 215 2.35 13.48 7.94
C GLU A 215 3.80 13.76 7.53
N ASP A 216 4.59 12.71 7.31
CA ASP A 216 6.01 12.84 6.98
C ASP A 216 6.21 13.46 5.58
N LEU A 217 5.47 12.99 4.58
CA LEU A 217 5.50 13.53 3.21
C LEU A 217 5.06 15.00 3.19
N SER A 218 4.03 15.35 3.97
CA SER A 218 3.55 16.73 4.06
C SER A 218 4.53 17.61 4.81
N PHE A 219 5.15 17.10 5.88
CA PHE A 219 6.17 17.82 6.63
C PHE A 219 7.39 18.12 5.76
N LYS A 220 7.91 17.12 5.05
CA LYS A 220 9.02 17.26 4.09
C LYS A 220 8.71 18.30 3.01
N THR A 221 7.49 18.32 2.51
CA THR A 221 7.06 19.24 1.45
C THR A 221 6.91 20.69 1.94
N LEU A 222 6.50 20.88 3.18
CA LEU A 222 6.24 22.22 3.74
C LEU A 222 7.47 22.86 4.37
N TYR A 223 8.33 22.05 5.01
CA TYR A 223 9.44 22.52 5.82
C TYR A 223 10.69 21.68 5.52
N SER A 224 11.15 21.68 4.26
CA SER A 224 12.29 20.85 3.82
C SER A 224 13.54 21.09 4.67
N ASP A 225 13.90 22.35 4.94
CA ASP A 225 15.09 22.69 5.71
C ASP A 225 15.04 22.12 7.15
N ILE A 226 13.87 22.19 7.79
CA ILE A 226 13.67 21.65 9.14
C ILE A 226 13.66 20.11 9.11
N TYR A 227 13.08 19.52 8.06
CA TYR A 227 13.07 18.07 7.85
C TYR A 227 14.50 17.54 7.74
N GLU A 228 15.32 18.15 6.88
CA GLU A 228 16.71 17.77 6.65
C GLU A 228 17.55 17.91 7.92
N GLU A 229 17.34 18.97 8.70
CA GLU A 229 18.04 19.13 9.97
C GLU A 229 17.63 18.05 11.00
N ILE A 230 16.33 17.76 11.13
CA ILE A 230 15.86 16.67 12.00
C ILE A 230 16.44 15.33 11.52
N GLU A 231 16.43 15.05 10.22
CA GLU A 231 16.96 13.83 9.62
C GLU A 231 18.48 13.67 9.89
N ARG A 232 19.25 14.76 9.76
CA ARG A 232 20.68 14.79 10.08
C ARG A 232 20.92 14.47 11.56
N LEU A 233 20.23 15.16 12.45
CA LEU A 233 20.34 14.96 13.89
C LEU A 233 19.92 13.53 14.32
N VAL A 234 18.90 12.97 13.66
CA VAL A 234 18.49 11.56 13.86
C VAL A 234 19.60 10.61 13.40
N SER A 235 20.16 10.85 12.21
CA SER A 235 21.14 9.97 11.58
C SER A 235 22.45 9.91 12.37
N GLU A 236 22.93 11.05 12.88
CA GLU A 236 24.13 11.12 13.72
C GLU A 236 24.02 10.26 14.99
N ARG A 237 22.81 10.14 15.57
CA ARG A 237 22.56 9.37 16.80
C ARG A 237 22.06 7.94 16.56
N THR A 238 21.81 7.57 15.31
CA THR A 238 21.25 6.26 14.95
C THR A 238 22.14 5.08 15.38
N PRO A 239 23.48 5.10 15.19
CA PRO A 239 24.32 3.96 15.55
C PRO A 239 24.29 3.62 17.05
N GLN A 240 24.38 4.64 17.91
CA GLN A 240 24.31 4.49 19.36
C GLN A 240 22.91 4.00 19.79
N ARG A 241 21.87 4.58 19.18
CA ARG A 241 20.47 4.20 19.44
C ARG A 241 20.19 2.76 19.04
N GLU A 242 20.67 2.29 17.89
CA GLU A 242 20.45 0.91 17.45
C GLU A 242 21.11 -0.10 18.37
N THR A 243 22.31 0.22 18.88
CA THR A 243 23.00 -0.64 19.84
C THR A 243 22.19 -0.73 21.14
N TYR A 244 21.80 0.42 21.70
CA TYR A 244 20.94 0.47 22.88
C TYR A 244 19.57 -0.21 22.67
N LEU A 245 18.95 -0.02 21.50
CA LEU A 245 17.71 -0.69 21.12
C LEU A 245 17.88 -2.21 21.09
N ARG A 246 18.98 -2.72 20.53
CA ARG A 246 19.25 -4.15 20.49
C ARG A 246 19.42 -4.72 21.90
N ASP A 247 20.13 -4.02 22.77
CA ASP A 247 20.32 -4.44 24.16
C ASP A 247 19.00 -4.47 24.92
N VAL A 248 18.18 -3.42 24.79
CA VAL A 248 16.84 -3.35 25.40
C VAL A 248 15.92 -4.43 24.83
N ILE A 249 15.92 -4.66 23.51
CA ILE A 249 15.11 -5.72 22.89
C ILE A 249 15.53 -7.09 23.43
N ALA A 250 16.84 -7.38 23.50
CA ALA A 250 17.35 -8.64 24.00
C ALA A 250 16.97 -8.88 25.47
N GLN A 251 17.02 -7.83 26.31
CA GLN A 251 16.59 -7.90 27.71
C GLN A 251 15.09 -8.23 27.81
N ILE A 252 14.25 -7.49 27.08
CA ILE A 252 12.80 -7.70 27.08
C ILE A 252 12.46 -9.11 26.59
N GLU A 253 13.16 -9.61 25.56
CA GLU A 253 12.97 -10.97 25.07
C GLU A 253 13.35 -12.04 26.12
N GLU A 254 14.38 -11.80 26.93
CA GLU A 254 14.72 -12.69 28.05
C GLU A 254 13.64 -12.67 29.14
N ASP A 255 13.14 -11.48 29.50
CA ASP A 255 12.08 -11.33 30.49
C ASP A 255 10.77 -12.01 30.05
N LEU A 256 10.46 -11.95 28.75
CA LEU A 256 9.34 -12.69 28.15
C LEU A 256 9.56 -14.21 28.24
N ARG A 257 10.77 -14.71 27.98
CA ARG A 257 11.12 -16.13 28.12
C ARG A 257 10.97 -16.61 29.56
N HIS A 258 11.46 -15.83 30.53
CA HIS A 258 11.34 -16.12 31.96
C HIS A 258 9.88 -16.18 32.41
N SER A 259 9.07 -15.25 31.90
CA SER A 259 7.63 -15.17 32.19
C SER A 259 6.78 -16.19 31.41
N LYS A 260 7.41 -16.98 30.53
CA LYS A 260 6.77 -17.96 29.62
C LYS A 260 5.68 -17.32 28.73
N VAL A 261 5.85 -16.04 28.40
CA VAL A 261 4.95 -15.29 27.53
C VAL A 261 5.49 -15.36 26.10
N LYS A 262 4.62 -15.76 25.15
CA LYS A 262 4.96 -15.68 23.73
C LYS A 262 4.67 -14.27 23.22
N GLY A 263 5.69 -13.63 22.64
CA GLY A 263 5.53 -12.33 22.03
C GLY A 263 6.66 -11.98 21.08
N THR A 264 6.44 -10.95 20.26
CA THR A 264 7.45 -10.39 19.37
C THR A 264 7.78 -8.98 19.83
N VAL A 265 9.07 -8.71 20.02
CA VAL A 265 9.58 -7.40 20.45
C VAL A 265 10.19 -6.71 19.23
N GLY A 266 9.94 -5.41 19.06
CA GLY A 266 10.55 -4.64 17.98
C GLY A 266 10.68 -3.17 18.31
N GLY A 267 11.70 -2.54 17.73
CA GLY A 267 11.85 -1.08 17.79
C GLY A 267 10.75 -0.39 16.98
N ARG A 268 10.19 0.70 17.54
CA ARG A 268 9.25 1.57 16.84
C ARG A 268 9.95 2.89 16.52
N PRO A 269 10.33 3.15 15.26
CA PRO A 269 10.86 4.47 14.90
C PRO A 269 9.79 5.54 15.14
N LYS A 270 10.22 6.70 15.65
CA LYS A 270 9.36 7.87 15.75
C LYS A 270 9.29 8.56 14.39
N ASN A 271 8.09 8.99 14.00
CA ASN A 271 7.87 9.84 12.84
C ASN A 271 8.49 11.23 13.05
N TYR A 272 9.21 11.79 12.07
CA TYR A 272 9.85 13.10 12.15
C TYR A 272 8.85 14.22 12.39
N TYR A 273 7.66 14.15 11.77
CA TYR A 273 6.61 15.13 12.03
C TYR A 273 6.16 15.13 13.49
N SER A 274 6.09 13.96 14.13
CA SER A 274 5.77 13.85 15.57
C SER A 274 6.88 14.40 16.47
N ILE A 275 8.15 14.34 16.03
CA ILE A 275 9.28 14.97 16.72
C ILE A 275 9.15 16.49 16.62
N TYR A 276 8.96 17.00 15.41
CA TYR A 276 8.74 18.42 15.14
C TYR A 276 7.58 19.01 15.95
N GLN A 277 6.41 18.36 15.95
CA GLN A 277 5.28 18.80 16.76
C GLN A 277 5.61 18.88 18.25
N LYS A 278 6.40 17.93 18.78
CA LYS A 278 6.84 17.97 20.19
C LYS A 278 7.83 19.09 20.46
N MET A 279 8.73 19.40 19.52
CA MET A 279 9.68 20.51 19.62
C MET A 279 8.93 21.84 19.71
N ILE A 280 7.98 22.08 18.80
CA ILE A 280 7.21 23.32 18.76
C ILE A 280 6.24 23.44 19.94
N VAL A 281 5.41 22.42 20.18
CA VAL A 281 4.32 22.52 21.18
C VAL A 281 4.86 22.53 22.60
N ARG A 282 6.00 21.88 22.87
CA ARG A 282 6.55 21.77 24.23
C ARG A 282 7.78 22.64 24.47
N GLY A 283 8.26 23.36 23.45
CA GLY A 283 9.46 24.22 23.54
C GLY A 283 10.72 23.47 23.99
N LYS A 284 10.76 22.15 23.76
CA LYS A 284 11.84 21.29 24.23
C LYS A 284 12.99 21.25 23.24
N ALA A 285 14.21 21.17 23.75
CA ALA A 285 15.39 20.96 22.93
C ALA A 285 15.32 19.59 22.23
N PHE A 286 15.96 19.47 21.06
CA PHE A 286 16.00 18.20 20.30
C PHE A 286 16.50 17.03 21.17
N ASP A 287 17.49 17.31 22.03
CA ASP A 287 18.09 16.36 22.98
C ASP A 287 17.09 15.74 23.94
N GLU A 288 16.12 16.51 24.43
CA GLU A 288 15.13 16.05 25.41
C GLU A 288 13.98 15.25 24.79
N ILE A 289 13.77 15.34 23.47
CA ILE A 289 12.69 14.65 22.75
C ILE A 289 13.19 13.33 22.14
N PHE A 290 14.46 13.31 21.76
CA PHE A 290 15.08 12.17 21.08
C PHE A 290 15.43 11.03 22.04
N ASP A 291 15.57 11.30 23.34
CA ASP A 291 15.99 10.35 24.38
C ASP A 291 14.93 9.32 24.82
N LEU A 292 13.93 9.04 23.98
CA LEU A 292 12.91 8.04 24.29
C LEU A 292 12.84 7.05 23.15
N VAL A 293 13.72 6.07 23.21
CA VAL A 293 13.61 4.83 22.46
C VAL A 293 12.22 4.24 22.73
N ALA A 294 11.48 3.92 21.65
CA ALA A 294 10.17 3.31 21.76
C ALA A 294 10.27 1.85 21.32
N VAL A 295 9.91 0.94 22.22
CA VAL A 295 9.81 -0.49 21.93
C VAL A 295 8.33 -0.87 21.84
N ARG A 296 8.00 -1.79 20.94
CA ARG A 296 6.67 -2.40 20.81
C ARG A 296 6.81 -3.88 21.13
N VAL A 297 5.93 -4.38 21.99
CA VAL A 297 5.78 -5.81 22.27
C VAL A 297 4.40 -6.24 21.75
N LEU A 298 4.38 -7.27 20.91
CA LEU A 298 3.17 -7.89 20.39
C LEU A 298 2.94 -9.23 21.08
N VAL A 299 1.78 -9.39 21.70
CA VAL A 299 1.37 -10.61 22.43
C VAL A 299 -0.05 -11.00 22.05
N GLU A 300 -0.42 -12.25 22.31
CA GLU A 300 -1.70 -12.82 21.86
C GLU A 300 -2.89 -12.43 22.73
N SER A 301 -2.68 -12.15 24.02
CA SER A 301 -3.78 -11.87 24.95
C SER A 301 -3.56 -10.64 25.84
N VAL A 302 -4.66 -10.09 26.36
CA VAL A 302 -4.62 -8.98 27.34
C VAL A 302 -3.92 -9.39 28.63
N LYS A 303 -4.08 -10.65 29.05
CA LYS A 303 -3.37 -11.21 30.21
C LYS A 303 -1.86 -11.14 30.00
N ASP A 304 -1.41 -11.51 28.80
CA ASP A 304 0.01 -11.45 28.45
C ASP A 304 0.51 -10.01 28.44
N CYS A 305 -0.28 -9.03 27.99
CA CYS A 305 0.09 -7.60 28.08
C CYS A 305 0.43 -7.19 29.51
N TYR A 306 -0.37 -7.62 30.50
CA TYR A 306 -0.10 -7.33 31.91
C TYR A 306 1.09 -8.12 32.46
N ALA A 307 1.30 -9.36 32.00
CA ALA A 307 2.48 -10.14 32.37
C ALA A 307 3.77 -9.48 31.86
N VAL A 308 3.78 -8.99 30.62
CA VAL A 308 4.89 -8.18 30.07
C VAL A 308 5.07 -6.92 30.89
N LEU A 309 3.99 -6.19 31.18
CA LEU A 309 4.07 -4.95 31.97
C LEU A 309 4.66 -5.19 33.37
N GLY A 310 4.33 -6.31 34.01
CA GLY A 310 4.89 -6.71 35.30
C GLY A 310 6.36 -7.09 35.19
N ALA A 311 6.75 -7.85 34.17
CA ALA A 311 8.13 -8.25 33.94
C ALA A 311 9.05 -7.05 33.63
N LEU A 312 8.53 -5.99 32.99
CA LEU A 312 9.30 -4.77 32.69
C LEU A 312 9.47 -3.82 33.88
N HIS A 313 8.62 -3.92 34.90
CA HIS A 313 8.61 -3.01 36.06
C HIS A 313 9.06 -3.67 37.37
N GLY A 314 9.18 -4.99 37.41
CA GLY A 314 9.61 -5.77 38.57
C GLY A 314 11.10 -6.04 38.55
#